data_AF-A0A2G9UAX5-F1
#
_entry.id   AF-A0A2G9UAX5-F1
#
_cell.length_a   1.000
_cell.length_b   1.000
_cell.length_c   1.000
_cell.angle_alpha   90.00
_cell.angle_beta   90.00
_cell.angle_gamma   90.00
#
_symmetry.space_group_name_H-M   'P 1'
#
loop_
_entity.id
_entity.type
_entity.pdbx_description
1 polymer ?
#
loop_
_entity_poly.entity_id
_entity_poly.type
_entity_poly.pdbx_seq_one_letter_code
_entity_poly.pdbx_strand_id
1 'polypeptide(L)'
;MADQLCGVWFQTMMNGEDLISEAQVLSTLETIYSHNVKMFASGNMGPVNGMFKDGEVDSTMQGEEVWTGTAYSVASFMIAKGKQRDGFDTARGIYETCWDRAGLQYQTPEAVYEEKHYRAIGYMRPLAIWAMQHALDMKTEH
;
A
#
# COMPACT_ATOMS: atom_id res chain seq x y z
N MET A 1 -5.08 9.89 -2.89
CA MET A 1 -4.30 9.51 -1.70
C MET A 1 -4.38 8.01 -1.52
N ALA A 2 -3.23 7.34 -1.31
CA ALA A 2 -3.17 5.89 -1.13
C ALA A 2 -3.94 5.41 0.11
N ASP A 3 -3.84 6.15 1.22
CA ASP A 3 -4.41 5.76 2.52
C ASP A 3 -5.81 6.35 2.81
N GLN A 4 -6.54 6.77 1.77
CA GLN A 4 -7.80 7.53 1.95
C GLN A 4 -8.91 6.74 2.65
N LEU A 5 -8.82 5.41 2.69
CA LEU A 5 -9.77 4.52 3.34
C LEU A 5 -9.18 3.79 4.57
N CYS A 6 -8.17 4.35 5.25
CA CYS A 6 -7.52 3.71 6.40
C CYS A 6 -8.49 3.28 7.51
N GLY A 7 -9.54 4.06 7.78
CA GLY A 7 -10.58 3.70 8.75
C GLY A 7 -11.42 2.50 8.32
N VAL A 8 -11.79 2.45 7.03
CA VAL A 8 -12.54 1.32 6.46
C VAL A 8 -11.67 0.06 6.38
N TRP A 9 -10.37 0.22 6.10
CA TRP A 9 -9.38 -0.86 6.20
C TRP A 9 -9.36 -1.45 7.60
N PHE A 10 -9.18 -0.62 8.64
CA PHE A 10 -9.12 -1.11 10.02
C PHE A 10 -10.41 -1.84 10.42
N GLN A 11 -11.57 -1.30 10.06
CA GLN A 11 -12.86 -1.94 10.34
C GLN A 11 -13.03 -3.28 9.61
N THR A 12 -12.59 -3.36 8.36
CA THR A 12 -12.57 -4.61 7.59
C THR A 12 -11.72 -5.66 8.30
N MET A 13 -10.53 -5.29 8.74
CA MET A 13 -9.61 -6.22 9.44
C MET A 13 -10.18 -6.71 10.78
N MET A 14 -11.12 -5.98 11.39
CA MET A 14 -11.77 -6.36 12.64
C MET A 14 -13.08 -7.13 12.44
N ASN A 15 -13.43 -7.53 11.22
CA ASN A 15 -14.75 -8.10 10.89
C ASN A 15 -15.92 -7.21 11.35
N GLY A 16 -15.72 -5.89 11.30
CA GLY A 16 -16.76 -4.92 11.63
C GLY A 16 -17.76 -4.69 10.49
N GLU A 17 -18.83 -3.95 10.79
CA GLU A 17 -19.85 -3.59 9.78
C GLU A 17 -19.30 -2.67 8.70
N ASP A 18 -19.89 -2.64 7.51
CA ASP A 18 -19.41 -1.75 6.44
C ASP A 18 -19.87 -0.29 6.68
N LEU A 19 -18.94 0.68 6.71
CA LEU A 19 -19.26 2.12 6.82
C LEU A 19 -19.74 2.74 5.51
N ILE A 20 -19.31 2.17 4.39
CA ILE A 20 -19.60 2.60 3.04
C ILE A 20 -19.84 1.35 2.18
N SER A 21 -20.49 1.52 1.04
CA SER A 21 -20.81 0.36 0.19
C SER A 21 -19.55 -0.35 -0.32
N GLU A 22 -19.65 -1.67 -0.48
CA GLU A 22 -18.57 -2.48 -1.05
C GLU A 22 -18.15 -1.98 -2.45
N ALA A 23 -19.12 -1.53 -3.25
CA ALA A 23 -18.86 -0.92 -4.55
C ALA A 23 -17.95 0.32 -4.47
N GLN A 24 -18.16 1.19 -3.47
CA GLN A 24 -17.29 2.35 -3.23
C GLN A 24 -15.88 1.89 -2.83
N VAL A 25 -15.77 0.91 -1.93
CA VAL A 25 -14.46 0.36 -1.51
C VAL A 25 -13.69 -0.21 -2.70
N LEU A 26 -14.33 -1.09 -3.48
CA LEU A 26 -13.69 -1.74 -4.62
C LEU A 26 -13.28 -0.72 -5.70
N SER A 27 -14.12 0.26 -5.99
CA SER A 27 -13.81 1.36 -6.93
C SER A 27 -12.62 2.19 -6.45
N THR A 28 -12.55 2.52 -5.16
CA THR A 28 -11.43 3.25 -4.58
C THR A 28 -10.14 2.43 -4.60
N LEU A 29 -10.18 1.14 -4.24
CA LEU A 29 -9.01 0.27 -4.30
C LEU A 29 -8.49 0.09 -5.73
N GLU A 30 -9.38 -0.05 -6.71
CA GLU A 30 -9.01 -0.09 -8.13
C GLU A 30 -8.35 1.22 -8.58
N THR A 31 -8.86 2.36 -8.10
CA THR A 31 -8.27 3.68 -8.39
C THR A 31 -6.87 3.80 -7.78
N ILE A 32 -6.70 3.41 -6.51
CA ILE A 32 -5.38 3.42 -5.84
C ILE A 32 -4.41 2.50 -6.56
N TYR A 33 -4.83 1.30 -6.94
CA TYR A 33 -3.97 0.36 -7.66
C TYR A 33 -3.56 0.91 -9.03
N SER A 34 -4.53 1.30 -9.85
CA SER A 34 -4.27 1.82 -11.20
C SER A 34 -3.41 3.09 -11.20
N HIS A 35 -3.65 4.01 -10.28
CA HIS A 35 -2.93 5.29 -10.23
C HIS A 35 -1.69 5.17 -9.33
N ASN A 36 -1.89 5.16 -8.02
CA ASN A 36 -0.81 5.25 -7.04
C ASN A 36 0.21 4.11 -7.16
N VAL A 37 -0.19 2.92 -7.63
CA VAL A 37 0.74 1.80 -7.87
C VAL A 37 1.19 1.77 -9.32
N LYS A 38 0.31 1.46 -10.29
CA LYS A 38 0.75 1.14 -11.66
C LYS A 38 1.37 2.32 -12.42
N MET A 39 0.88 3.54 -12.20
CA MET A 39 1.42 4.73 -12.87
C MET A 39 2.71 5.24 -12.20
N PHE A 40 2.95 4.90 -10.94
CA PHE A 40 4.16 5.29 -10.22
C PHE A 40 5.29 4.29 -10.42
N ALA A 41 6.47 4.73 -10.89
CA ALA A 41 7.65 3.88 -11.07
C ALA A 41 7.35 2.54 -11.80
N SER A 42 6.45 2.59 -12.80
CA SER A 42 5.95 1.42 -13.55
C SER A 42 5.34 0.30 -12.68
N GLY A 43 4.84 0.61 -11.48
CA GLY A 43 4.27 -0.35 -10.55
C GLY A 43 5.29 -1.18 -9.76
N ASN A 44 6.55 -0.76 -9.71
CA ASN A 44 7.62 -1.55 -9.10
C ASN A 44 8.06 -1.04 -7.72
N MET A 45 7.43 0.00 -7.17
CA MET A 45 7.89 0.62 -5.90
C MET A 45 6.82 0.69 -4.80
N GLY A 46 5.59 0.24 -5.06
CA GLY A 46 4.46 0.38 -4.14
C GLY A 46 3.62 1.63 -4.44
N PRO A 47 2.61 1.94 -3.60
CA PRO A 47 1.71 3.06 -3.82
C PRO A 47 2.33 4.38 -3.37
N VAL A 48 2.54 5.32 -4.29
CA VAL A 48 2.89 6.71 -3.92
C VAL A 48 1.73 7.35 -3.16
N ASN A 49 2.02 8.16 -2.15
CA ASN A 49 1.01 8.67 -1.24
C ASN A 49 -0.03 9.54 -1.95
N GLY A 50 0.41 10.45 -2.82
CA GLY A 50 -0.42 11.40 -3.55
C GLY A 50 -0.22 11.29 -5.06
N MET A 51 -1.33 11.21 -5.80
CA MET A 51 -1.35 11.28 -7.25
C MET A 51 -2.61 12.01 -7.69
N PHE A 52 -2.47 12.89 -8.66
CA PHE A 52 -3.56 13.62 -9.29
C PHE A 52 -4.30 12.74 -10.32
N LYS A 53 -5.47 13.20 -10.76
CA LYS A 53 -6.32 12.43 -11.69
C LYS A 53 -5.71 12.26 -13.08
N ASP A 54 -4.78 13.12 -13.45
CA ASP A 54 -4.02 13.05 -14.70
C ASP A 54 -2.80 12.12 -14.60
N GLY A 55 -2.51 11.57 -13.42
CA GLY A 55 -1.38 10.68 -13.19
C GLY A 55 -0.12 11.35 -12.63
N GLU A 56 -0.11 12.68 -12.53
CA GLU A 56 1.02 13.41 -11.97
C GLU A 56 1.13 13.15 -10.46
N VAL A 57 2.35 12.95 -9.98
CA VAL A 57 2.63 12.77 -8.55
C VAL A 57 2.42 14.09 -7.81
N ASP A 58 1.81 14.02 -6.62
CA ASP A 58 1.69 15.17 -5.73
C ASP A 58 3.07 15.57 -5.19
N SER A 59 3.61 16.69 -5.65
CA SER A 59 4.96 17.18 -5.31
C SER A 59 5.09 17.81 -3.93
N THR A 60 4.08 17.68 -3.06
CA THR A 60 4.23 18.00 -1.65
C THR A 60 5.21 17.01 -0.99
N MET A 61 5.93 17.47 0.04
CA MET A 61 7.00 16.70 0.72
C MET A 61 6.63 15.25 1.09
N GLN A 62 5.37 14.99 1.42
CA GLN A 62 4.88 13.65 1.75
C GLN A 62 3.98 13.05 0.67
N GLY A 63 3.55 13.84 -0.32
CA GLY A 63 2.76 13.37 -1.46
C GLY A 63 3.58 12.48 -2.40
N GLU A 64 4.85 12.82 -2.62
CA GLU A 64 5.77 12.11 -3.51
C GLU A 64 6.41 10.85 -2.89
N GLU A 65 6.18 10.63 -1.59
CA GLU A 65 6.72 9.50 -0.85
C GLU A 65 5.87 8.24 -1.08
N VAL A 66 6.51 7.08 -1.08
CA VAL A 66 5.86 5.80 -0.80
C VAL A 66 6.13 5.45 0.65
N TRP A 67 5.09 5.42 1.48
CA TRP A 67 5.21 4.92 2.86
C TRP A 67 5.11 3.41 2.90
N THR A 68 6.17 2.75 3.39
CA THR A 68 6.29 1.29 3.37
C THR A 68 5.19 0.61 4.19
N GLY A 69 4.83 1.16 5.35
CA GLY A 69 3.72 0.64 6.16
C GLY A 69 2.36 0.83 5.49
N THR A 70 2.09 2.01 4.93
CA THR A 70 0.85 2.27 4.19
C THR A 70 0.72 1.34 3.00
N ALA A 71 1.81 1.06 2.29
CA ALA A 71 1.83 0.11 1.18
C ALA A 71 1.35 -1.28 1.61
N TYR A 72 1.84 -1.79 2.74
CA TYR A 72 1.41 -3.08 3.28
C TYR A 72 -0.03 -3.05 3.81
N SER A 73 -0.46 -1.96 4.45
CA SER A 73 -1.86 -1.78 4.85
C SER A 73 -2.80 -1.81 3.64
N VAL A 74 -2.50 -1.04 2.59
CA VAL A 74 -3.26 -1.04 1.33
C VAL A 74 -3.26 -2.41 0.68
N ALA A 75 -2.11 -3.09 0.62
CA ALA A 75 -2.01 -4.45 0.09
C ALA A 75 -2.88 -5.45 0.86
N SER A 76 -2.87 -5.40 2.20
CA SER A 76 -3.74 -6.23 3.03
C SER A 76 -5.22 -5.93 2.78
N PHE A 77 -5.57 -4.66 2.59
CA PHE A 77 -6.96 -4.26 2.32
C PHE A 77 -7.45 -4.80 0.97
N MET A 78 -6.62 -4.72 -0.06
CA MET A 78 -6.88 -5.33 -1.36
C MET A 78 -7.09 -6.85 -1.22
N ILE A 79 -6.24 -7.54 -0.46
CA ILE A 79 -6.38 -8.97 -0.21
C ILE A 79 -7.72 -9.28 0.46
N ALA A 80 -8.05 -8.59 1.56
CA ALA A 80 -9.29 -8.78 2.32
C ALA A 80 -10.54 -8.54 1.46
N LYS A 81 -10.51 -7.59 0.53
CA LYS A 81 -11.61 -7.32 -0.42
C LYS A 81 -11.50 -8.11 -1.73
N GLY A 82 -10.84 -9.26 -1.71
CA GLY A 82 -10.82 -10.20 -2.85
C GLY A 82 -9.78 -9.92 -3.94
N LYS A 83 -9.13 -8.75 -3.94
CA LYS A 83 -8.14 -8.31 -4.95
C LYS A 83 -6.73 -8.80 -4.63
N GLN A 84 -6.58 -10.10 -4.44
CA GLN A 84 -5.34 -10.72 -3.96
C GLN A 84 -4.14 -10.45 -4.87
N ARG A 85 -4.31 -10.55 -6.20
CA ARG A 85 -3.24 -10.24 -7.16
C ARG A 85 -2.72 -8.81 -7.00
N ASP A 86 -3.64 -7.85 -6.89
CA ASP A 86 -3.31 -6.43 -6.79
C ASP A 86 -2.62 -6.13 -5.44
N GLY A 87 -3.08 -6.78 -4.37
CA GLY A 87 -2.43 -6.68 -3.06
C GLY A 87 -0.99 -7.20 -3.08
N PHE A 88 -0.74 -8.38 -3.66
CA PHE A 88 0.63 -8.89 -3.79
C PHE A 88 1.49 -8.07 -4.77
N ASP A 89 0.93 -7.56 -5.87
CA ASP A 89 1.66 -6.67 -6.80
C ASP A 89 2.09 -5.38 -6.08
N THR A 90 1.19 -4.80 -5.29
CA THR A 90 1.45 -3.60 -4.47
C THR A 90 2.55 -3.84 -3.44
N ALA A 91 2.47 -4.94 -2.68
CA ALA A 91 3.47 -5.29 -1.68
C ALA A 91 4.84 -5.66 -2.30
N ARG A 92 4.85 -6.32 -3.48
CA ARG A 92 6.07 -6.68 -4.21
C ARG A 92 6.94 -5.45 -4.46
N GLY A 93 6.34 -4.30 -4.77
CA GLY A 93 7.09 -3.07 -5.01
C GLY A 93 7.96 -2.64 -3.82
N ILE A 94 7.47 -2.83 -2.59
CA ILE A 94 8.25 -2.54 -1.37
C ILE A 94 9.37 -3.58 -1.19
N TYR A 95 9.06 -4.86 -1.37
CA TYR A 95 10.04 -5.94 -1.28
C TYR A 95 11.20 -5.72 -2.26
N GLU A 96 10.92 -5.54 -3.56
CA GLU A 96 11.98 -5.36 -4.55
C GLU A 96 12.76 -4.07 -4.33
N THR A 97 12.09 -2.99 -3.91
CA THR A 97 12.76 -1.71 -3.63
C THR A 97 13.72 -1.85 -2.46
N CYS A 98 13.25 -2.33 -1.31
CA CYS A 98 14.04 -2.39 -0.09
C CYS A 98 15.05 -3.53 -0.11
N TRP A 99 14.65 -4.70 -0.60
CA TRP A 99 15.42 -5.93 -0.49
C TRP A 99 16.32 -6.20 -1.70
N ASP A 100 15.83 -5.96 -2.92
CA ASP A 100 16.60 -6.35 -4.12
C ASP A 100 17.45 -5.19 -4.67
N ARG A 101 16.95 -3.93 -4.57
CA ARG A 101 17.59 -2.78 -5.24
C ARG A 101 18.33 -1.83 -4.30
N ALA A 102 17.79 -1.55 -3.10
CA ALA A 102 18.32 -0.52 -2.21
C ALA A 102 19.24 -1.03 -1.09
N GLY A 103 19.29 -2.34 -0.85
CA GLY A 103 20.12 -2.89 0.23
C GLY A 103 19.66 -2.51 1.64
N LEU A 104 18.34 -2.30 1.82
CA LEU A 104 17.72 -1.88 3.08
C LEU A 104 17.19 -3.09 3.88
N GLN A 105 17.83 -4.26 3.70
CA GLN A 105 17.49 -5.45 4.46
C GLN A 105 17.71 -5.18 5.95
N TYR A 106 16.75 -5.59 6.78
CA TYR A 106 16.75 -5.36 8.25
C TYR A 106 16.75 -3.88 8.69
N GLN A 107 16.56 -2.94 7.75
CA GLN A 107 16.56 -1.50 8.01
C GLN A 107 15.47 -0.79 7.19
N THR A 108 14.37 -1.48 6.88
CA THR A 108 13.28 -0.96 6.05
C THR A 108 12.83 0.42 6.53
N PRO A 109 12.79 1.44 5.63
CA PRO A 109 12.53 2.82 6.00
C PRO A 109 11.05 3.13 6.16
N GLU A 110 10.73 4.31 6.71
CA GLU A 110 9.38 4.87 6.63
C GLU A 110 8.98 5.10 5.17
N ALA A 111 9.84 5.80 4.43
CA ALA A 111 9.52 6.24 3.08
C ALA A 111 10.66 5.92 2.09
N VAL A 112 10.25 5.62 0.86
CA VAL A 112 11.10 5.58 -0.33
C VAL A 112 10.53 6.53 -1.38
N TYR A 113 11.39 7.03 -2.25
CA TYR A 113 11.05 7.96 -3.33
C TYR A 113 11.39 7.31 -4.67
N GLU A 114 10.84 7.83 -5.77
CA GLU A 114 11.17 7.31 -7.12
C GLU A 114 12.66 7.47 -7.43
N GLU A 115 13.21 8.65 -7.11
CA GLU A 115 14.65 8.87 -7.10
C GLU A 115 15.27 8.14 -5.90
N LYS A 116 16.44 7.52 -6.07
CA LYS A 116 17.06 6.57 -5.13
C LYS A 116 17.47 7.15 -3.75
N HIS A 117 16.52 7.67 -2.98
CA HIS A 117 16.67 8.12 -1.61
C HIS A 117 15.53 7.57 -0.74
N TYR A 118 15.72 7.66 0.58
CA TYR A 118 14.82 7.09 1.58
C TYR A 118 14.85 7.95 2.85
N ARG A 119 13.80 7.82 3.68
CA ARG A 119 13.68 8.55 4.94
C ARG A 119 13.42 7.61 6.11
N ALA A 120 14.17 7.81 7.20
CA ALA A 120 14.04 7.11 8.49
C ALA A 120 14.12 5.57 8.38
N ILE A 121 15.34 5.04 8.24
CA ILE A 121 15.62 3.58 8.24
C ILE A 121 15.31 2.91 9.58
N GLY A 122 15.06 1.60 9.55
CA GLY A 122 14.75 0.81 10.75
C GLY A 122 13.43 1.23 11.41
N TYR A 123 12.42 1.54 10.58
CA TYR A 123 11.17 2.12 11.04
C TYR A 123 10.14 1.07 11.47
N MET A 124 9.21 1.49 12.33
CA MET A 124 8.18 0.59 12.87
C MET A 124 7.06 0.27 11.87
N ARG A 125 6.62 1.25 11.07
CA ARG A 125 5.46 1.10 10.17
C ARG A 125 5.51 -0.08 9.18
N PRO A 126 6.67 -0.46 8.58
CA PRO A 126 6.73 -1.63 7.70
C PRO A 126 6.27 -2.96 8.34
N LEU A 127 6.19 -3.05 9.68
CA LEU A 127 5.62 -4.22 10.37
C LEU A 127 4.14 -4.47 10.02
N ALA A 128 3.46 -3.50 9.40
CA ALA A 128 2.12 -3.66 8.83
C ALA A 128 2.01 -4.78 7.78
N ILE A 129 3.13 -5.32 7.26
CA ILE A 129 3.13 -6.52 6.41
C ILE A 129 2.36 -7.70 7.04
N TRP A 130 2.35 -7.83 8.36
CA TRP A 130 1.59 -8.87 9.06
C TRP A 130 0.07 -8.75 8.91
N ALA A 131 -0.45 -7.56 8.60
CA ALA A 131 -1.86 -7.40 8.25
C ALA A 131 -2.23 -8.17 6.96
N MET A 132 -1.27 -8.41 6.05
CA MET A 132 -1.51 -9.26 4.88
C MET A 132 -1.76 -10.70 5.28
N GLN A 133 -1.03 -11.24 6.27
CA GLN A 133 -1.27 -12.59 6.78
C GLN A 133 -2.66 -12.68 7.40
N HIS A 134 -3.02 -11.71 8.25
CA HIS A 134 -4.36 -11.62 8.82
C HIS A 134 -5.46 -11.62 7.74
N ALA A 135 -5.29 -10.82 6.68
CA ALA A 135 -6.23 -10.76 5.56
C ALA A 135 -6.33 -12.08 4.76
N LEU A 136 -5.26 -12.89 4.72
CA LEU A 136 -5.28 -14.22 4.10
C LEU A 136 -6.02 -15.23 4.98
N ASP A 137 -5.80 -15.17 6.29
CA ASP A 137 -6.43 -16.08 7.25
C ASP A 137 -7.95 -15.85 7.32
N MET A 138 -8.39 -14.59 7.27
CA MET A 138 -9.82 -14.23 7.17
C MET A 138 -10.52 -14.90 5.98
N LYS A 139 -9.81 -15.18 4.88
CA LYS A 139 -10.39 -15.89 3.73
C LYS A 139 -10.51 -17.40 3.93
N THR A 140 -9.68 -17.99 4.78
CA THR A 140 -9.70 -19.45 5.01
C THR A 140 -10.85 -19.90 5.92
N GLU A 141 -11.51 -18.96 6.61
CA GLU A 141 -12.63 -19.22 7.51
C GLU A 141 -14.01 -19.17 6.82
N HIS A 142 -14.05 -18.99 5.50
CA HIS A 142 -15.26 -18.94 4.65
C HIS A 142 -15.20 -19.94 3.50
#